data_AF-A0A944Y3W3-F1
#
_entry.id   AF-A0A944Y3W3-F1
#
_cell.length_a   1.000
_cell.length_b   1.000
_cell.length_c   1.000
_cell.angle_alpha   90.00
_cell.angle_beta   90.00
_cell.angle_gamma   90.00
#
_symmetry.space_group_name_H-M   'P 1'
#
loop_
_entity.id
_entity.type
_entity.pdbx_description
1 polymer ?
#
loop_
_entity_poly.entity_id
_entity_poly.type
_entity_poly.pdbx_seq_one_letter_code
_entity_poly.pdbx_strand_id
1 'polypeptide(L)'
;MKVTPSTPHLDRCQTSITVLADRIRSHLLECHQIENPWFVDDSTQFFQSSEDCVDIVFFGGFLKRFLESGNWNFSSFRFWVLSESVAKVLSKTIGLPLEKINILPRQLIHPPRPEFRNIGKLGGSETLVYAGRLSPEKNISLLIWTFHYLQKEHFPDLKLKLFGSFDNSAPFDLGRMLDRDYQREIEELVAELEWTTAPEFCGHLAPDEWIECEISDPIYISLSTFIQEDYGVSLAQAQEKGWPSIVTNWGGQADLYYGAQILLAPLLAGNEYEPQALRKARGYRYSQLIASSTFEKNILKDGGLKTPGTTLTRSELEKVRLEFVERYDPEIQLAFQGKLADFADTPKGRLFFDHYARHFDCSDSKDFCSIIVNDFHLSDDLSLKYCLELCAQMISCGVNYRLIPFRHLAEGQNLKYLMASAKITIPFVNENTEELIVLLKKKLHLTQPLEIYANIEQELTVLDEAEPFIAAEDRIYVFDPEKLKKLLPGEDLLGCIDD
;
A
#
# COMPACT_ATOMS: atom_id res chain seq x y z
N MET A 1 -27.97 -16.37 14.68
CA MET A 1 -28.06 -17.72 14.06
C MET A 1 -27.66 -17.55 12.60
N LYS A 2 -26.46 -18.03 12.19
CA LYS A 2 -25.98 -17.88 10.81
C LYS A 2 -26.89 -18.71 9.89
N VAL A 3 -27.58 -18.03 8.98
CA VAL A 3 -28.41 -18.64 7.94
C VAL A 3 -27.47 -18.95 6.76
N THR A 4 -27.47 -20.21 6.35
CA THR A 4 -26.65 -20.89 5.33
C THR A 4 -25.19 -21.23 5.70
N PRO A 5 -24.87 -22.53 5.89
CA PRO A 5 -23.51 -23.03 5.78
C PRO A 5 -23.20 -23.12 4.28
N SER A 6 -22.78 -22.00 3.67
CA SER A 6 -21.87 -22.16 2.54
C SER A 6 -20.69 -22.96 3.09
N THR A 7 -20.32 -24.03 2.39
CA THR A 7 -19.09 -24.77 2.66
C THR A 7 -18.01 -23.75 2.98
N PRO A 8 -17.38 -23.78 4.17
CA PRO A 8 -16.34 -22.81 4.51
C PRO A 8 -15.29 -22.93 3.41
N HIS A 9 -15.30 -21.99 2.48
CA HIS A 9 -14.23 -21.87 1.52
C HIS A 9 -13.01 -21.63 2.37
N LEU A 10 -12.12 -22.63 2.40
CA LEU A 10 -10.86 -22.52 3.12
C LEU A 10 -10.22 -21.22 2.64
N ASP A 11 -9.94 -20.34 3.60
CA ASP A 11 -9.22 -19.12 3.30
C ASP A 11 -7.92 -19.51 2.59
N ARG A 12 -7.65 -18.92 1.43
CA ARG A 12 -6.42 -19.19 0.68
C ARG A 12 -5.18 -18.84 1.50
N CYS A 13 -5.33 -18.01 2.52
CA CYS A 13 -4.29 -17.61 3.47
C CYS A 13 -4.22 -18.53 4.71
N GLN A 14 -5.10 -19.54 4.86
CA GLN A 14 -5.20 -20.36 6.06
C GLN A 14 -3.86 -20.99 6.47
N THR A 15 -3.02 -21.38 5.50
CA THR A 15 -1.72 -21.98 5.80
C THR A 15 -0.77 -20.99 6.46
N SER A 16 -0.66 -19.76 5.93
CA SER A 16 0.13 -18.69 6.55
C SER A 16 -0.42 -18.31 7.93
N ILE A 17 -1.75 -18.30 8.08
CA ILE A 17 -2.44 -18.04 9.34
C ILE A 17 -2.06 -19.09 10.39
N THR A 18 -2.11 -20.38 10.04
CA THR A 18 -1.78 -21.47 10.96
C THR A 18 -0.31 -21.41 11.41
N VAL A 19 0.63 -21.27 10.47
CA VAL A 19 2.07 -21.16 10.79
C VAL A 19 2.34 -19.98 11.73
N LEU A 20 1.73 -18.84 11.45
CA LEU A 20 1.87 -17.64 12.26
C LEU A 20 1.23 -17.81 13.65
N ALA A 21 0.04 -18.39 13.72
CA ALA A 21 -0.67 -18.63 14.98
C ALA A 21 0.10 -19.56 15.91
N ASP A 22 0.71 -20.62 15.39
CA ASP A 22 1.49 -21.58 16.18
C ASP A 22 2.74 -20.93 16.80
N ARG A 23 3.44 -20.10 16.02
CA ARG A 23 4.60 -19.33 16.52
C ARG A 23 4.20 -18.30 17.55
N ILE A 24 3.12 -17.55 17.32
CA ILE A 24 2.60 -16.58 18.29
C ILE A 24 2.18 -17.28 19.59
N ARG A 25 1.48 -18.42 19.50
CA ARG A 25 1.05 -19.19 20.67
C ARG A 25 2.26 -19.63 21.50
N SER A 26 3.29 -20.16 20.84
CA SER A 26 4.54 -20.56 21.50
C SER A 26 5.20 -19.37 22.21
N HIS A 27 5.32 -18.24 21.52
CA HIS A 27 5.89 -17.02 22.09
C HIS A 27 5.10 -16.49 23.30
N LEU A 28 3.77 -16.41 23.18
CA LEU A 28 2.88 -15.93 24.25
C LEU A 28 2.90 -16.86 25.47
N LEU A 29 2.99 -18.17 25.25
CA LEU A 29 3.15 -19.14 26.34
C LEU A 29 4.48 -18.95 27.07
N GLU A 30 5.58 -18.88 26.33
CA GLU A 30 6.94 -18.79 26.90
C GLU A 30 7.18 -17.46 27.61
N CYS A 31 6.80 -16.34 26.99
CA CYS A 31 7.14 -15.00 27.49
C CYS A 31 6.09 -14.42 28.43
N HIS A 32 4.83 -14.87 28.33
CA HIS A 32 3.70 -14.24 29.03
C HIS A 32 2.79 -15.24 29.76
N GLN A 33 3.07 -16.55 29.72
CA GLN A 33 2.26 -17.60 30.35
C GLN A 33 0.81 -17.63 29.83
N ILE A 34 0.61 -17.26 28.57
CA ILE A 34 -0.71 -17.26 27.92
C ILE A 34 -0.82 -18.56 27.10
N GLU A 35 -1.55 -19.54 27.63
CA GLU A 35 -1.69 -20.87 27.02
C GLU A 35 -2.67 -20.88 25.83
N ASN A 36 -3.77 -20.13 25.92
CA ASN A 36 -4.90 -20.22 25.00
C ASN A 36 -5.28 -18.86 24.39
N PRO A 37 -4.37 -18.20 23.65
CA PRO A 37 -4.72 -16.99 22.91
C PRO A 37 -5.74 -17.34 21.81
N TRP A 38 -6.70 -16.44 21.60
CA TRP A 38 -7.73 -16.57 20.58
C TRP A 38 -7.33 -15.80 19.31
N PHE A 39 -7.26 -16.51 18.19
CA PHE A 39 -6.83 -15.99 16.90
C PHE A 39 -8.07 -15.72 16.06
N VAL A 40 -8.38 -14.45 15.82
CA VAL A 40 -9.69 -14.05 15.27
C VAL A 40 -9.97 -14.56 13.85
N ASP A 41 -8.92 -14.86 13.07
CA ASP A 41 -9.02 -15.39 11.71
C ASP A 41 -8.72 -16.89 11.61
N ASP A 42 -8.45 -17.56 12.72
CA ASP A 42 -8.32 -19.02 12.72
C ASP A 42 -9.71 -19.68 12.70
N SER A 43 -10.09 -20.18 11.51
CA SER A 43 -11.37 -20.84 11.29
C SER A 43 -11.56 -22.14 12.08
N THR A 44 -10.48 -22.69 12.67
CA THR A 44 -10.51 -23.91 13.48
C THR A 44 -10.90 -23.64 14.94
N GLN A 45 -10.88 -22.39 15.39
CA GLN A 45 -11.20 -22.02 16.77
C GLN A 45 -12.68 -21.69 16.93
N PHE A 46 -13.35 -22.42 17.82
CA PHE A 46 -14.74 -22.16 18.15
C PHE A 46 -14.86 -21.29 19.39
N PHE A 47 -15.84 -20.38 19.33
CA PHE A 47 -16.15 -19.45 20.39
C PHE A 47 -16.66 -20.19 21.65
N GLN A 48 -15.96 -20.03 22.79
CA GLN A 48 -16.42 -20.45 24.12
C GLN A 48 -16.48 -19.24 25.04
N SER A 49 -17.62 -18.99 25.68
CA SER A 49 -17.72 -17.91 26.67
C SER A 49 -16.72 -18.09 27.81
N SER A 50 -16.13 -17.00 28.29
CA SER A 50 -15.17 -17.00 29.39
C SER A 50 -15.44 -15.84 30.34
N GLU A 51 -15.35 -16.12 31.65
CA GLU A 51 -15.34 -15.11 32.71
C GLU A 51 -13.92 -14.57 32.97
N ASP A 52 -12.89 -15.26 32.47
CA ASP A 52 -11.50 -14.81 32.55
C ASP A 52 -11.15 -13.85 31.40
N CYS A 53 -10.01 -13.17 31.52
CA CYS A 53 -9.50 -12.33 30.44
C CYS A 53 -9.07 -13.19 29.24
N VAL A 54 -9.57 -12.86 28.06
CA VAL A 54 -9.21 -13.54 26.81
C VAL A 54 -8.19 -12.70 26.03
N ASP A 55 -7.05 -13.31 25.72
CA ASP A 55 -6.01 -12.74 24.87
C ASP A 55 -6.39 -12.89 23.40
N ILE A 56 -6.80 -11.79 22.76
CA ILE A 56 -7.26 -11.73 21.37
C ILE A 56 -6.10 -11.29 20.48
N VAL A 57 -5.72 -12.11 19.51
CA VAL A 57 -4.67 -11.78 18.54
C VAL A 57 -5.30 -11.40 17.21
N PHE A 58 -5.11 -10.15 16.82
CA PHE A 58 -5.52 -9.58 15.54
C PHE A 58 -4.41 -9.71 14.50
N PHE A 59 -4.77 -10.32 13.37
CA PHE A 59 -4.04 -10.25 12.12
C PHE A 59 -5.03 -10.41 10.96
N GLY A 60 -4.61 -10.16 9.72
CA GLY A 60 -5.42 -10.27 8.51
C GLY A 60 -6.66 -9.36 8.52
N GLY A 61 -7.84 -9.97 8.54
CA GLY A 61 -9.16 -9.35 8.50
C GLY A 61 -9.58 -8.63 9.78
N PHE A 62 -8.65 -8.08 10.55
CA PHE A 62 -8.88 -7.58 11.91
C PHE A 62 -10.01 -6.55 12.02
N LEU A 63 -10.23 -5.72 10.99
CA LEU A 63 -11.32 -4.73 10.99
C LEU A 63 -12.70 -5.39 11.08
N LYS A 64 -12.92 -6.43 10.27
CA LYS A 64 -14.17 -7.21 10.30
C LYS A 64 -14.33 -7.86 11.67
N ARG A 65 -13.25 -8.42 12.22
CA ARG A 65 -13.25 -9.08 13.53
C ARG A 65 -13.53 -8.12 14.68
N PHE A 66 -12.99 -6.91 14.62
CA PHE A 66 -13.32 -5.86 15.58
C PHE A 66 -14.82 -5.53 15.54
N LEU A 67 -15.44 -5.42 14.36
CA LEU A 67 -16.88 -5.19 14.26
C LEU A 67 -17.71 -6.39 14.77
N GLU A 68 -17.21 -7.61 14.57
CA GLU A 68 -17.81 -8.84 15.11
C GLU A 68 -17.76 -8.92 16.63
N SER A 69 -16.94 -8.09 17.29
CA SER A 69 -16.71 -8.15 18.73
C SER A 69 -17.93 -7.90 19.62
N GLY A 70 -18.97 -7.26 19.09
CA GLY A 70 -20.26 -7.13 19.79
C GLY A 70 -20.94 -8.48 20.08
N ASN A 71 -20.54 -9.54 19.37
CA ASN A 71 -21.01 -10.91 19.58
C ASN A 71 -20.12 -11.71 20.54
N TRP A 72 -19.01 -11.15 21.02
CA TRP A 72 -18.12 -11.86 21.92
C TRP A 72 -18.66 -11.81 23.34
N ASN A 73 -18.94 -12.98 23.89
CA ASN A 73 -19.39 -13.18 25.27
C ASN A 73 -18.20 -13.42 26.23
N PHE A 74 -17.28 -12.46 26.30
CA PHE A 74 -16.18 -12.43 27.28
C PHE A 74 -16.39 -11.29 28.27
N SER A 75 -15.96 -11.48 29.52
CA SER A 75 -16.00 -10.43 30.54
C SER A 75 -14.96 -9.33 30.27
N SER A 76 -13.76 -9.74 29.82
CA SER A 76 -12.61 -8.86 29.56
C SER A 76 -11.69 -9.39 28.47
N PHE A 77 -10.95 -8.48 27.85
CA PHE A 77 -10.15 -8.72 26.65
C PHE A 77 -8.75 -8.14 26.83
N ARG A 78 -7.74 -8.78 26.26
CA ARG A 78 -6.43 -8.18 26.00
C ARG A 78 -6.14 -8.28 24.51
N PHE A 79 -5.91 -7.16 23.85
CA PHE A 79 -5.68 -7.14 22.40
C PHE A 79 -4.21 -7.19 22.08
N TRP A 80 -3.85 -8.03 21.11
CA TRP A 80 -2.53 -8.18 20.53
C TRP A 80 -2.61 -7.93 19.03
N VAL A 81 -1.69 -7.15 18.47
CA VAL A 81 -1.56 -6.89 17.04
C VAL A 81 -0.13 -7.17 16.60
N LEU A 82 0.09 -7.33 15.31
CA LEU A 82 1.38 -7.73 14.76
C LEU A 82 2.21 -6.57 14.18
N SER A 83 1.68 -5.36 14.17
CA SER A 83 2.39 -4.16 13.72
C SER A 83 1.95 -2.87 14.39
N GLU A 84 2.84 -1.88 14.38
CA GLU A 84 2.54 -0.51 14.81
C GLU A 84 1.43 0.13 13.97
N SER A 85 1.41 -0.14 12.66
CA SER A 85 0.38 0.38 11.75
C SER A 85 -1.01 -0.10 12.14
N VAL A 86 -1.18 -1.38 12.47
CA VAL A 86 -2.47 -1.90 12.96
C VAL A 86 -2.83 -1.27 14.31
N ALA A 87 -1.88 -1.13 15.24
CA ALA A 87 -2.13 -0.42 16.51
C ALA A 87 -2.57 1.04 16.30
N LYS A 88 -1.97 1.73 15.33
CA LYS A 88 -2.35 3.10 14.94
C LYS A 88 -3.75 3.15 14.35
N VAL A 89 -4.14 2.20 13.49
CA VAL A 89 -5.52 2.12 12.98
C VAL A 89 -6.51 1.88 14.11
N LEU A 90 -6.29 0.86 14.94
CA LEU A 90 -7.16 0.55 16.07
C LEU A 90 -7.31 1.76 17.02
N SER A 91 -6.22 2.49 17.29
CA SER A 91 -6.27 3.61 18.21
C SER A 91 -6.78 4.92 17.62
N LYS A 92 -6.26 5.33 16.46
CA LYS A 92 -6.54 6.64 15.85
C LYS A 92 -7.77 6.63 14.96
N THR A 93 -8.06 5.53 14.27
CA THR A 93 -9.21 5.40 13.38
C THR A 93 -10.42 4.85 14.13
N ILE A 94 -10.24 3.76 14.88
CA ILE A 94 -11.34 3.09 15.58
C ILE A 94 -11.60 3.74 16.95
N GLY A 95 -10.56 4.17 17.66
CA GLY A 95 -10.70 4.85 18.95
C GLY A 95 -10.37 3.98 20.17
N LEU A 96 -9.74 2.82 19.98
CA LEU A 96 -9.24 2.01 21.09
C LEU A 96 -8.11 2.77 21.82
N PRO A 97 -8.09 2.82 23.15
CA PRO A 97 -6.98 3.43 23.87
C PRO A 97 -5.67 2.69 23.57
N LEU A 98 -4.60 3.43 23.26
CA LEU A 98 -3.34 2.83 22.79
C LEU A 98 -2.71 1.91 23.84
N GLU A 99 -2.85 2.24 25.12
CA GLU A 99 -2.39 1.46 26.27
C GLU A 99 -3.13 0.13 26.48
N LYS A 100 -4.19 -0.12 25.70
CA LYS A 100 -4.97 -1.35 25.67
C LYS A 100 -4.58 -2.27 24.49
N ILE A 101 -3.69 -1.81 23.63
CA ILE A 101 -3.25 -2.54 22.43
C ILE A 101 -1.79 -2.98 22.66
N ASN A 102 -1.58 -4.29 22.67
CA ASN A 102 -0.25 -4.89 22.72
C ASN A 102 0.25 -5.12 21.31
N ILE A 103 1.53 -4.87 21.07
CA ILE A 103 2.18 -5.16 19.79
C ILE A 103 3.12 -6.33 20.00
N LEU A 104 2.98 -7.39 19.20
CA LEU A 104 3.91 -8.50 19.11
C LEU A 104 4.95 -8.20 18.02
N PRO A 105 6.19 -7.86 18.38
CA PRO A 105 7.22 -7.51 17.40
C PRO A 105 7.58 -8.73 16.54
N ARG A 106 7.76 -8.51 15.23
CA ARG A 106 8.11 -9.56 14.26
C ARG A 106 9.30 -10.41 14.71
N GLN A 107 10.36 -9.76 15.16
CA GLN A 107 11.62 -10.39 15.58
C GLN A 107 11.48 -11.33 16.79
N LEU A 108 10.38 -11.26 17.55
CA LEU A 108 10.15 -12.18 18.66
C LEU A 108 9.42 -13.46 18.22
N ILE A 109 8.67 -13.38 17.13
CA ILE A 109 7.94 -14.51 16.54
C ILE A 109 8.81 -15.21 15.47
N HIS A 110 9.58 -14.42 14.72
CA HIS A 110 10.54 -14.86 13.71
C HIS A 110 11.92 -14.24 14.01
N PRO A 111 12.70 -14.84 14.92
CA PRO A 111 13.99 -14.31 15.32
C PRO A 111 14.97 -14.32 14.14
N PRO A 112 15.50 -13.17 13.74
CA PRO A 112 16.36 -13.13 12.58
C PRO A 112 17.74 -13.73 12.88
N ARG A 113 18.40 -14.26 11.86
CA ARG A 113 19.77 -14.80 11.99
C ARG A 113 20.75 -13.68 12.34
N PRO A 114 21.62 -13.85 13.38
CA PRO A 114 22.66 -12.88 13.74
C PRO A 114 23.60 -12.50 12.58
N GLU A 115 23.80 -13.43 11.67
CA GLU A 115 24.63 -13.29 10.48
C GLU A 115 23.73 -13.06 9.27
N PHE A 116 23.47 -11.81 8.94
CA PHE A 116 22.81 -11.46 7.68
C PHE A 116 23.86 -11.07 6.62
N ARG A 117 23.54 -11.39 5.36
CA ARG A 117 24.41 -11.07 4.23
C ARG A 117 24.46 -9.55 4.03
N ASN A 118 25.62 -8.95 4.24
CA ASN A 118 25.83 -7.53 3.95
C ASN A 118 26.30 -7.34 2.51
N ILE A 119 25.36 -7.10 1.60
CA ILE A 119 25.69 -6.87 0.19
C ILE A 119 26.09 -5.42 -0.13
N GLY A 120 25.74 -4.46 0.74
CA GLY A 120 26.00 -3.03 0.50
C GLY A 120 25.12 -2.47 -0.61
N LYS A 121 25.34 -2.86 -1.86
CA LYS A 121 24.50 -2.52 -3.02
C LYS A 121 24.19 -3.78 -3.82
N LEU A 122 23.25 -3.70 -4.76
CA LEU A 122 23.07 -4.77 -5.76
C LEU A 122 24.33 -4.87 -6.63
N GLY A 123 24.87 -6.08 -6.76
CA GLY A 123 25.97 -6.41 -7.66
C GLY A 123 25.51 -6.82 -9.06
N GLY A 124 24.25 -7.20 -9.20
CA GLY A 124 23.58 -7.57 -10.44
C GLY A 124 23.56 -9.06 -10.75
N SER A 125 24.20 -9.91 -9.94
CA SER A 125 24.13 -11.37 -10.08
C SER A 125 23.13 -12.03 -9.12
N GLU A 126 22.47 -11.23 -8.28
CA GLU A 126 21.54 -11.71 -7.26
C GLU A 126 20.23 -12.23 -7.87
N THR A 127 19.51 -13.01 -7.07
CA THR A 127 18.14 -13.43 -7.40
C THR A 127 17.16 -12.68 -6.51
N LEU A 128 16.35 -11.82 -7.11
CA LEU A 128 15.18 -11.26 -6.44
C LEU A 128 14.14 -12.35 -6.26
N VAL A 129 13.56 -12.44 -5.06
CA VAL A 129 12.59 -13.48 -4.70
C VAL A 129 11.35 -12.82 -4.10
N TYR A 130 10.20 -13.04 -4.73
CA TYR A 130 8.90 -12.76 -4.14
C TYR A 130 8.22 -14.08 -3.78
N ALA A 131 7.57 -14.12 -2.61
CA ALA A 131 6.77 -15.26 -2.19
C ALA A 131 5.46 -14.81 -1.56
N GLY A 132 4.33 -15.24 -2.14
CA GLY A 132 2.99 -14.89 -1.70
C GLY A 132 1.97 -15.04 -2.83
N ARG A 133 0.70 -14.71 -2.57
CA ARG A 133 -0.31 -14.66 -3.64
C ARG A 133 0.15 -13.69 -4.73
N LEU A 134 0.01 -14.08 -6.00
CA LEU A 134 0.26 -13.21 -7.14
C LEU A 134 -1.05 -12.51 -7.49
N SER A 135 -1.32 -11.38 -6.82
CA SER A 135 -2.60 -10.65 -6.94
C SER A 135 -2.40 -9.15 -7.16
N PRO A 136 -3.45 -8.44 -7.63
CA PRO A 136 -3.41 -6.98 -7.75
C PRO A 136 -3.01 -6.26 -6.45
N GLU A 137 -3.47 -6.75 -5.30
CA GLU A 137 -3.13 -6.21 -3.97
C GLU A 137 -1.62 -6.27 -3.65
N LYS A 138 -0.90 -7.14 -4.35
CA LYS A 138 0.54 -7.36 -4.17
C LYS A 138 1.41 -6.60 -5.17
N ASN A 139 0.79 -5.83 -6.08
CA ASN A 139 1.45 -5.02 -7.11
C ASN A 139 2.46 -5.84 -7.94
N ILE A 140 2.06 -7.03 -8.41
CA ILE A 140 2.98 -7.89 -9.18
C ILE A 140 3.36 -7.27 -10.52
N SER A 141 2.46 -6.52 -11.18
CA SER A 141 2.84 -5.82 -12.42
C SER A 141 3.92 -4.76 -12.17
N LEU A 142 3.83 -4.02 -11.07
CA LEU A 142 4.85 -3.04 -10.70
C LEU A 142 6.19 -3.71 -10.43
N LEU A 143 6.19 -4.87 -9.77
CA LEU A 143 7.40 -5.68 -9.56
C LEU A 143 8.02 -6.11 -10.89
N ILE A 144 7.20 -6.54 -11.86
CA ILE A 144 7.66 -6.94 -13.20
C ILE A 144 8.24 -5.73 -13.95
N TRP A 145 7.58 -4.58 -13.95
CA TRP A 145 8.11 -3.35 -14.54
C TRP A 145 9.43 -2.92 -13.89
N THR A 146 9.49 -2.94 -12.55
CA THR A 146 10.69 -2.60 -11.79
C THR A 146 11.85 -3.52 -12.17
N PHE A 147 11.60 -4.82 -12.22
CA PHE A 147 12.60 -5.82 -12.58
C PHE A 147 13.08 -5.67 -14.04
N HIS A 148 12.16 -5.41 -14.97
CA HIS A 148 12.50 -5.14 -16.38
C HIS A 148 13.51 -3.99 -16.49
N TYR A 149 13.23 -2.86 -15.85
CA TYR A 149 14.12 -1.70 -15.90
C TYR A 149 15.43 -1.92 -15.13
N LEU A 150 15.41 -2.67 -14.02
CA LEU A 150 16.64 -3.09 -13.35
C LEU A 150 17.53 -3.88 -14.30
N GLN A 151 17.01 -4.88 -15.01
CA GLN A 151 17.80 -5.65 -15.98
C GLN A 151 18.28 -4.79 -17.14
N LYS A 152 17.38 -4.03 -17.75
CA LYS A 152 17.65 -3.28 -18.97
C LYS A 152 18.70 -2.20 -18.79
N GLU A 153 18.73 -1.53 -17.64
CA GLU A 153 19.52 -0.31 -17.44
C GLU A 153 20.64 -0.42 -16.43
N HIS A 154 20.58 -1.40 -15.52
CA HIS A 154 21.50 -1.45 -14.38
C HIS A 154 22.19 -2.80 -14.21
N PHE A 155 21.44 -3.90 -14.31
CA PHE A 155 21.87 -5.23 -13.89
C PHE A 155 21.37 -6.34 -14.84
N PRO A 156 21.94 -6.50 -16.05
CA PRO A 156 21.46 -7.46 -17.05
C PRO A 156 21.37 -8.92 -16.56
N ASP A 157 22.22 -9.31 -15.61
CA ASP A 157 22.30 -10.68 -15.08
C ASP A 157 21.36 -10.94 -13.88
N LEU A 158 20.61 -9.92 -13.43
CA LEU A 158 19.72 -10.00 -12.27
C LEU A 158 18.58 -10.97 -12.58
N LYS A 159 18.18 -11.80 -11.61
CA LYS A 159 17.07 -12.76 -11.80
C LYS A 159 15.88 -12.42 -10.92
N LEU A 160 14.69 -12.87 -11.33
CA LEU A 160 13.47 -12.78 -10.53
C LEU A 160 12.78 -14.14 -10.48
N LYS A 161 12.52 -14.63 -9.26
CA LYS A 161 11.68 -15.80 -8.99
C LYS A 161 10.42 -15.39 -8.24
N LEU A 162 9.27 -15.85 -8.72
CA LEU A 162 7.95 -15.57 -8.17
C LEU A 162 7.32 -16.87 -7.66
N PHE A 163 7.21 -17.02 -6.35
CA PHE A 163 6.57 -18.14 -5.69
C PHE A 163 5.15 -17.79 -5.27
N GLY A 164 4.18 -18.63 -5.64
CA GLY A 164 2.78 -18.49 -5.27
C GLY A 164 1.81 -18.79 -6.41
N SER A 165 0.53 -18.73 -6.07
CA SER A 165 -0.57 -18.87 -7.02
C SER A 165 -1.12 -17.51 -7.42
N PHE A 166 -1.57 -17.41 -8.66
CA PHE A 166 -2.37 -16.27 -9.11
C PHE A 166 -3.70 -16.19 -8.37
N ASP A 167 -4.10 -14.95 -8.09
CA ASP A 167 -5.35 -14.63 -7.43
C ASP A 167 -5.93 -13.34 -8.01
N ASN A 168 -7.18 -13.40 -8.48
CA ASN A 168 -7.90 -12.26 -9.06
C ASN A 168 -8.55 -11.36 -7.99
N SER A 169 -8.24 -11.57 -6.71
CA SER A 169 -8.76 -10.75 -5.61
C SER A 169 -8.38 -9.28 -5.80
N ALA A 170 -9.40 -8.44 -5.98
CA ALA A 170 -9.26 -7.00 -6.06
C ALA A 170 -9.08 -6.37 -4.66
N PRO A 171 -8.28 -5.30 -4.52
CA PRO A 171 -8.16 -4.52 -3.30
C PRO A 171 -9.52 -3.90 -2.96
N PHE A 172 -10.12 -4.39 -1.89
CA PHE A 172 -11.47 -3.98 -1.49
C PHE A 172 -11.54 -2.52 -1.03
N ASP A 173 -10.42 -1.90 -0.66
CA ASP A 173 -10.33 -0.47 -0.29
C ASP A 173 -10.50 0.47 -1.47
N LEU A 174 -10.38 -0.03 -2.71
CA LEU A 174 -10.63 0.75 -3.92
C LEU A 174 -12.08 0.68 -4.40
N GLY A 175 -12.96 -0.01 -3.67
CA GLY A 175 -14.35 -0.20 -4.08
C GLY A 175 -14.59 -1.46 -4.89
N ARG A 176 -15.76 -1.54 -5.53
CA ARG A 176 -16.08 -2.66 -6.43
C ARG A 176 -15.33 -2.48 -7.74
N MET A 177 -14.49 -3.47 -8.06
CA MET A 177 -13.73 -3.52 -9.29
C MET A 177 -14.29 -4.59 -10.23
N LEU A 178 -14.06 -4.41 -11.53
CA LEU A 178 -14.35 -5.43 -12.53
C LEU A 178 -13.44 -6.65 -12.30
N ASP A 179 -14.03 -7.84 -12.41
CA ASP A 179 -13.26 -9.08 -12.42
C ASP A 179 -12.35 -9.10 -13.65
N ARG A 180 -11.10 -9.51 -13.43
CA ARG A 180 -10.02 -9.51 -14.42
C ARG A 180 -9.28 -10.82 -14.35
N ASP A 181 -8.83 -11.32 -15.49
CA ASP A 181 -7.92 -12.46 -15.55
C ASP A 181 -6.51 -11.98 -15.27
N TYR A 182 -6.17 -11.84 -13.99
CA TYR A 182 -4.91 -11.24 -13.57
C TYR A 182 -3.69 -12.06 -14.02
N GLN A 183 -3.82 -13.38 -14.03
CA GLN A 183 -2.78 -14.26 -14.57
C GLN A 183 -2.49 -13.90 -16.02
N ARG A 184 -3.53 -13.83 -16.85
CA ARG A 184 -3.38 -13.48 -18.26
C ARG A 184 -2.77 -12.09 -18.46
N GLU A 185 -3.21 -11.08 -17.70
CA GLU A 185 -2.64 -9.73 -17.77
C GLU A 185 -1.13 -9.72 -17.48
N ILE A 186 -0.70 -10.52 -16.49
CA ILE A 186 0.71 -10.64 -16.12
C ILE A 186 1.51 -11.43 -17.17
N GLU A 187 0.95 -12.50 -17.73
CA GLU A 187 1.56 -13.27 -18.82
C GLU A 187 1.73 -12.42 -20.09
N GLU A 188 0.71 -11.64 -20.46
CA GLU A 188 0.75 -10.69 -21.58
C GLU A 188 1.82 -9.61 -21.35
N LEU A 189 1.91 -9.04 -20.13
CA LEU A 189 2.95 -8.09 -19.77
C LEU A 189 4.35 -8.69 -19.89
N VAL A 190 4.57 -9.92 -19.39
CA VAL A 190 5.86 -10.59 -19.52
C VAL A 190 6.21 -10.89 -20.97
N ALA A 191 5.23 -11.24 -21.81
CA ALA A 191 5.45 -11.48 -23.23
C ALA A 191 5.75 -10.20 -24.03
N GLU A 192 5.21 -9.05 -23.64
CA GLU A 192 5.44 -7.75 -24.28
C GLU A 192 6.85 -7.21 -24.04
N LEU A 193 7.43 -7.50 -22.87
CA LEU A 193 8.69 -6.92 -22.44
C LEU A 193 9.92 -7.67 -22.98
N GLU A 194 10.98 -6.92 -23.23
CA GLU A 194 12.29 -7.46 -23.60
C GLU A 194 13.07 -7.88 -22.34
N TRP A 195 13.63 -9.09 -22.32
CA TRP A 195 14.33 -9.64 -21.16
C TRP A 195 15.72 -10.14 -21.51
N THR A 196 16.68 -9.92 -20.61
CA THR A 196 17.91 -10.72 -20.60
C THR A 196 17.62 -12.10 -19.99
N THR A 197 16.89 -12.12 -18.86
CA THR A 197 16.34 -13.34 -18.25
C THR A 197 14.92 -13.03 -17.77
N ALA A 198 13.90 -13.61 -18.41
CA ALA A 198 12.51 -13.38 -18.02
C ALA A 198 12.22 -13.88 -16.58
N PRO A 199 11.22 -13.30 -15.87
CA PRO A 199 10.80 -13.79 -14.56
C PRO A 199 10.42 -15.27 -14.57
N GLU A 200 10.83 -16.00 -13.53
CA GLU A 200 10.48 -17.41 -13.35
C GLU A 200 9.28 -17.52 -12.39
N PHE A 201 8.15 -18.04 -12.89
CA PHE A 201 6.98 -18.36 -12.08
C PHE A 201 7.10 -19.79 -11.53
N CYS A 202 7.44 -19.92 -10.25
CA CYS A 202 7.70 -21.22 -9.62
C CYS A 202 6.42 -21.93 -9.14
N GLY A 203 5.27 -21.27 -9.23
CA GLY A 203 3.98 -21.82 -8.82
C GLY A 203 3.81 -21.92 -7.30
N HIS A 204 2.81 -22.71 -6.89
CA HIS A 204 2.50 -22.93 -5.47
C HIS A 204 3.46 -23.93 -4.83
N LEU A 205 4.03 -23.56 -3.69
CA LEU A 205 4.78 -24.44 -2.79
C LEU A 205 4.14 -24.42 -1.41
N ALA A 206 4.42 -25.44 -0.59
CA ALA A 206 4.01 -25.41 0.80
C ALA A 206 4.72 -24.25 1.56
N PRO A 207 4.17 -23.77 2.69
CA PRO A 207 4.60 -22.52 3.34
C PRO A 207 6.10 -22.41 3.64
N ASP A 208 6.75 -23.53 3.94
CA ASP A 208 8.16 -23.59 4.31
C ASP A 208 9.05 -24.17 3.19
N GLU A 209 8.49 -24.56 2.04
CA GLU A 209 9.26 -25.16 0.95
C GLU A 209 9.99 -24.11 0.10
N TRP A 210 9.37 -22.96 -0.14
CA TRP A 210 9.95 -21.92 -1.00
C TRP A 210 11.26 -21.36 -0.43
N ILE A 211 11.35 -21.28 0.91
CA ILE A 211 12.51 -20.73 1.61
C ILE A 211 13.68 -21.72 1.67
N GLU A 212 13.43 -23.02 1.45
CA GLU A 212 14.45 -24.07 1.37
C GLU A 212 14.94 -24.32 -0.07
N CYS A 213 14.36 -23.66 -1.06
CA CYS A 213 14.81 -23.76 -2.43
C CYS A 213 16.26 -23.24 -2.54
N GLU A 214 17.10 -23.96 -3.29
CA GLU A 214 18.47 -23.53 -3.56
C GLU A 214 18.46 -22.32 -4.50
N ILE A 215 18.56 -21.13 -3.92
CA ILE A 215 18.58 -19.85 -4.64
C ILE A 215 19.95 -19.20 -4.40
N SER A 216 20.66 -18.90 -5.49
CA SER A 216 21.93 -18.18 -5.40
C SER A 216 21.67 -16.73 -5.04
N ASP A 217 22.38 -16.25 -4.02
CA ASP A 217 22.42 -14.86 -3.63
C ASP A 217 21.03 -14.19 -3.47
N PRO A 218 20.11 -14.79 -2.69
CA PRO A 218 18.72 -14.36 -2.65
C PRO A 218 18.56 -13.00 -1.99
N ILE A 219 17.64 -12.20 -2.54
CA ILE A 219 17.15 -10.95 -1.96
C ILE A 219 15.64 -11.01 -2.01
N TYR A 220 14.99 -10.91 -0.85
CA TYR A 220 13.54 -10.86 -0.81
C TYR A 220 13.06 -9.52 -1.37
N ILE A 221 12.01 -9.53 -2.19
CA ILE A 221 11.38 -8.31 -2.69
C ILE A 221 9.87 -8.37 -2.53
N SER A 222 9.26 -7.29 -2.05
CA SER A 222 7.80 -7.11 -2.01
C SER A 222 7.46 -5.65 -2.24
N LEU A 223 6.56 -5.38 -3.20
CA LEU A 223 6.09 -4.03 -3.49
C LEU A 223 4.61 -3.84 -3.11
N SER A 224 4.07 -4.73 -2.26
CA SER A 224 2.67 -4.68 -1.88
C SER A 224 2.34 -3.40 -1.11
N THR A 225 1.19 -2.83 -1.42
CA THR A 225 0.54 -1.77 -0.64
C THR A 225 -0.82 -2.24 -0.13
N PHE A 226 -0.99 -3.55 0.06
CA PHE A 226 -2.24 -4.10 0.55
C PHE A 226 -2.54 -3.56 1.95
N ILE A 227 -3.72 -3.01 2.18
CA ILE A 227 -4.08 -2.42 3.46
C ILE A 227 -4.18 -3.44 4.60
N GLN A 228 -4.19 -4.75 4.34
CA GLN A 228 -4.08 -5.76 5.40
C GLN A 228 -2.70 -6.43 5.44
N GLU A 229 -1.68 -5.78 4.86
CA GLU A 229 -0.30 -6.19 5.03
C GLU A 229 0.19 -5.81 6.44
N ASP A 230 -0.21 -6.58 7.43
CA ASP A 230 0.01 -6.31 8.84
C ASP A 230 1.27 -6.98 9.40
N TYR A 231 1.75 -8.05 8.78
CA TYR A 231 2.90 -8.81 9.25
C TYR A 231 3.92 -9.22 8.18
N GLY A 232 3.49 -9.62 6.98
CA GLY A 232 4.40 -10.12 5.95
C GLY A 232 5.15 -11.41 6.34
N VAL A 233 4.44 -12.55 6.41
CA VAL A 233 5.03 -13.85 6.81
C VAL A 233 6.24 -14.23 5.95
N SER A 234 6.15 -14.10 4.62
CA SER A 234 7.25 -14.46 3.72
C SER A 234 8.49 -13.58 3.93
N LEU A 235 8.28 -12.29 4.21
CA LEU A 235 9.35 -11.36 4.58
C LEU A 235 10.02 -11.79 5.89
N ALA A 236 9.23 -12.17 6.90
CA ALA A 236 9.75 -12.67 8.17
C ALA A 236 10.59 -13.95 7.98
N GLN A 237 10.11 -14.92 7.19
CA GLN A 237 10.86 -16.14 6.85
C GLN A 237 12.17 -15.82 6.11
N ALA A 238 12.17 -14.87 5.17
CA ALA A 238 13.39 -14.43 4.49
C ALA A 238 14.42 -13.83 5.47
N GLN A 239 13.95 -13.02 6.43
CA GLN A 239 14.81 -12.46 7.47
C GLN A 239 15.37 -13.53 8.42
N GLU A 240 14.60 -14.57 8.75
CA GLU A 240 15.11 -15.73 9.51
C GLU A 240 16.24 -16.45 8.78
N LYS A 241 16.25 -16.45 7.45
CA LYS A 241 17.38 -16.97 6.66
C LYS A 241 18.51 -15.97 6.46
N GLY A 242 18.38 -14.74 6.96
CA GLY A 242 19.39 -13.68 6.82
C GLY A 242 19.44 -13.06 5.42
N TRP A 243 18.36 -13.17 4.64
CA TRP A 243 18.27 -12.58 3.31
C TRP A 243 18.10 -11.06 3.39
N PRO A 244 18.84 -10.28 2.59
CA PRO A 244 18.53 -8.87 2.38
C PRO A 244 17.11 -8.71 1.81
N SER A 245 16.48 -7.56 2.07
CA SER A 245 15.10 -7.32 1.66
C SER A 245 14.92 -5.95 0.98
N ILE A 246 14.14 -5.90 -0.08
CA ILE A 246 13.66 -4.68 -0.74
C ILE A 246 12.16 -4.65 -0.53
N VAL A 247 11.65 -3.72 0.27
CA VAL A 247 10.21 -3.67 0.58
C VAL A 247 9.66 -2.26 0.51
N THR A 248 8.35 -2.14 0.29
CA THR A 248 7.63 -0.89 0.51
C THR A 248 7.60 -0.58 2.00
N ASN A 249 7.75 0.70 2.35
CA ASN A 249 7.66 1.19 3.73
C ASN A 249 6.19 1.27 4.19
N TRP A 250 5.50 0.12 4.15
CA TRP A 250 4.05 0.01 4.23
C TRP A 250 3.60 -1.04 5.26
N GLY A 251 2.75 -0.62 6.20
CA GLY A 251 2.12 -1.53 7.16
C GLY A 251 3.14 -2.33 7.97
N GLY A 252 2.90 -3.63 8.11
CA GLY A 252 3.84 -4.55 8.72
C GLY A 252 5.22 -4.53 8.04
N GLN A 253 5.31 -4.36 6.73
CA GLN A 253 6.61 -4.34 6.05
C GLN A 253 7.50 -3.18 6.49
N ALA A 254 6.95 -2.11 7.07
CA ALA A 254 7.72 -1.02 7.67
C ALA A 254 8.37 -1.39 9.01
N ASP A 255 7.80 -2.35 9.75
CA ASP A 255 8.24 -2.75 11.09
C ASP A 255 9.49 -3.66 11.07
N LEU A 256 10.36 -3.48 10.07
CA LEU A 256 11.62 -4.21 9.97
C LEU A 256 12.68 -3.56 10.86
N TYR A 257 12.97 -4.21 11.99
CA TYR A 257 13.98 -3.75 12.95
C TYR A 257 15.34 -4.42 12.77
N TYR A 258 15.49 -5.32 11.79
CA TYR A 258 16.71 -6.10 11.62
C TYR A 258 17.01 -6.47 10.17
N GLY A 259 18.30 -6.45 9.82
CA GLY A 259 18.81 -6.94 8.54
C GLY A 259 19.28 -5.83 7.62
N ALA A 260 19.72 -6.24 6.43
CA ALA A 260 20.09 -5.36 5.33
C ALA A 260 18.84 -5.08 4.49
N GLN A 261 18.40 -3.82 4.41
CA GLN A 261 17.14 -3.49 3.73
C GLN A 261 17.17 -2.21 2.91
N ILE A 262 16.33 -2.17 1.88
CA ILE A 262 15.94 -0.96 1.17
C ILE A 262 14.44 -0.76 1.42
N LEU A 263 14.08 0.39 1.98
CA LEU A 263 12.69 0.80 2.21
C LEU A 263 12.27 1.77 1.12
N LEU A 264 11.31 1.34 0.29
CA LEU A 264 10.78 2.14 -0.81
C LEU A 264 9.57 2.97 -0.36
N ALA A 265 9.45 4.19 -0.87
CA ALA A 265 8.36 5.10 -0.52
C ALA A 265 7.00 4.55 -1.02
N PRO A 266 5.98 4.33 -0.17
CA PRO A 266 4.74 3.67 -0.58
C PRO A 266 3.93 4.47 -1.60
N LEU A 267 3.98 5.80 -1.52
CA LEU A 267 3.31 6.69 -2.47
C LEU A 267 3.70 6.42 -3.93
N LEU A 268 4.90 5.90 -4.16
CA LEU A 268 5.40 5.55 -5.48
C LEU A 268 4.87 4.20 -5.97
N ALA A 269 4.36 3.32 -5.11
CA ALA A 269 3.81 2.04 -5.55
C ALA A 269 2.50 2.19 -6.35
N GLY A 270 1.69 3.19 -6.01
CA GLY A 270 0.37 3.36 -6.63
C GLY A 270 -0.55 2.17 -6.36
N ASN A 271 -1.40 1.84 -7.32
CA ASN A 271 -2.24 0.65 -7.31
C ASN A 271 -2.27 -0.04 -8.68
N GLU A 272 -2.60 -1.33 -8.69
CA GLU A 272 -2.61 -2.16 -9.89
C GLU A 272 -3.63 -1.71 -10.97
N TYR A 273 -4.66 -0.97 -10.56
CA TYR A 273 -5.73 -0.51 -11.45
C TYR A 273 -5.44 0.86 -12.06
N GLU A 274 -4.29 1.47 -11.73
CA GLU A 274 -3.82 2.65 -12.44
C GLU A 274 -3.54 2.32 -13.92
N PRO A 275 -3.66 3.32 -14.81
CA PRO A 275 -3.26 3.17 -16.20
C PRO A 275 -1.83 2.64 -16.34
N GLN A 276 -1.61 1.75 -17.32
CA GLN A 276 -0.34 1.04 -17.53
C GLN A 276 0.85 2.01 -17.65
N ALA A 277 0.66 3.18 -18.27
CA ALA A 277 1.69 4.21 -18.39
C ALA A 277 2.23 4.68 -17.02
N LEU A 278 1.37 4.85 -16.02
CA LEU A 278 1.78 5.23 -14.67
C LEU A 278 2.49 4.08 -13.97
N ARG A 279 1.96 2.85 -14.07
CA ARG A 279 2.60 1.66 -13.48
C ARG A 279 4.00 1.44 -14.06
N LYS A 280 4.16 1.61 -15.37
CA LYS A 280 5.45 1.57 -16.07
C LYS A 280 6.42 2.63 -15.54
N ALA A 281 5.97 3.88 -15.46
CA ALA A 281 6.80 4.98 -14.95
C ALA A 281 7.21 4.78 -13.48
N ARG A 282 6.30 4.27 -12.64
CA ARG A 282 6.60 3.92 -11.24
C ARG A 282 7.64 2.80 -11.17
N GLY A 283 7.50 1.77 -12.00
CA GLY A 283 8.48 0.69 -12.09
C GLY A 283 9.86 1.20 -12.50
N TYR A 284 9.93 2.10 -13.47
CA TYR A 284 11.16 2.80 -13.84
C TYR A 284 11.75 3.60 -12.66
N ARG A 285 10.92 4.35 -11.95
CA ARG A 285 11.40 5.12 -10.79
C ARG A 285 11.92 4.20 -9.68
N TYR A 286 11.24 3.09 -9.42
CA TYR A 286 11.70 2.10 -8.45
C TYR A 286 13.00 1.44 -8.86
N SER A 287 13.23 1.13 -10.14
CA SER A 287 14.51 0.59 -10.57
C SER A 287 15.65 1.56 -10.29
N GLN A 288 15.48 2.85 -10.57
CA GLN A 288 16.46 3.89 -10.26
C GLN A 288 16.75 3.99 -8.76
N LEU A 289 15.69 4.00 -7.93
CA LEU A 289 15.83 4.06 -6.47
C LEU A 289 16.57 2.85 -5.95
N ILE A 290 16.19 1.64 -6.38
CA ILE A 290 16.85 0.40 -5.97
C ILE A 290 18.32 0.38 -6.41
N ALA A 291 18.61 0.73 -7.66
CA ALA A 291 19.97 0.69 -8.21
C ALA A 291 20.91 1.71 -7.54
N SER A 292 20.38 2.87 -7.16
CA SER A 292 21.17 3.92 -6.47
C SER A 292 21.29 3.71 -4.96
N SER A 293 20.36 2.98 -4.36
CA SER A 293 20.28 2.75 -2.92
C SER A 293 21.39 1.84 -2.40
N THR A 294 21.67 1.99 -1.11
CA THR A 294 22.52 1.07 -0.34
C THR A 294 21.60 0.36 0.64
N PHE A 295 21.82 -0.94 0.84
CA PHE A 295 21.13 -1.68 1.88
C PHE A 295 21.56 -1.16 3.24
N GLU A 296 20.63 -0.56 3.96
CA GLU A 296 20.87 -0.04 5.29
C GLU A 296 20.89 -1.19 6.28
N LYS A 297 21.89 -1.17 7.17
CA LYS A 297 21.95 -2.09 8.31
C LYS A 297 21.10 -1.52 9.42
N ASN A 298 19.95 -2.12 9.67
CA ASN A 298 19.20 -1.85 10.87
C ASN A 298 19.62 -2.84 11.95
N ILE A 299 20.22 -2.31 13.00
CA ILE A 299 20.50 -3.04 14.24
C ILE A 299 19.22 -2.98 15.06
N LEU A 300 18.86 -4.13 15.67
CA LEU A 300 17.75 -4.24 16.61
C LEU A 300 17.75 -3.03 17.55
N LYS A 301 16.75 -2.16 17.40
CA LYS A 301 16.34 -1.34 18.53
C LYS A 301 15.85 -2.34 19.56
N ASP A 302 16.34 -2.24 20.78
CA ASP A 302 15.93 -3.10 21.89
C ASP A 302 14.44 -2.85 22.13
N GLY A 303 13.60 -3.54 21.38
CA GLY A 303 12.15 -3.41 21.40
C GLY A 303 11.58 -4.12 22.61
N GLY A 304 12.32 -4.08 23.73
CA GLY A 304 12.28 -5.01 24.84
C GLY A 304 10.85 -5.40 25.20
N LEU A 305 10.68 -6.68 25.57
CA LEU A 305 9.41 -7.26 25.99
C LEU A 305 8.67 -6.29 26.90
N LYS A 306 7.64 -5.63 26.35
CA LYS A 306 6.76 -4.81 27.16
C LYS A 306 5.91 -5.76 27.97
N THR A 307 5.75 -5.46 29.26
CA THR A 307 4.74 -6.13 30.07
C THR A 307 3.39 -6.00 29.37
N PRO A 308 2.58 -7.07 29.30
CA PRO A 308 1.25 -7.00 28.71
C PRO A 308 0.49 -5.80 29.27
N GLY A 309 -0.04 -4.98 28.37
CA GLY A 309 -0.85 -3.82 28.65
C GLY A 309 -2.16 -4.19 29.35
N THR A 310 -2.94 -3.15 29.65
CA THR A 310 -4.15 -3.31 30.46
C THR A 310 -5.31 -3.93 29.68
N THR A 311 -6.21 -4.58 30.39
CA THR A 311 -7.39 -5.25 29.81
C THR A 311 -8.50 -4.25 29.47
N LEU A 312 -9.35 -4.60 28.52
CA LEU A 312 -10.62 -3.95 28.22
C LEU A 312 -11.77 -4.75 28.81
N THR A 313 -12.76 -4.08 29.36
CA THR A 313 -14.05 -4.71 29.73
C THR A 313 -14.98 -4.75 28.53
N ARG A 314 -15.99 -5.62 28.59
CA ARG A 314 -17.06 -5.67 27.55
C ARG A 314 -17.76 -4.33 27.35
N SER A 315 -18.02 -3.59 28.42
CA SER A 315 -18.68 -2.28 28.33
C SER A 315 -17.80 -1.24 27.63
N GLU A 316 -16.49 -1.25 27.86
CA GLU A 316 -15.56 -0.35 27.19
C GLU A 316 -15.44 -0.67 25.70
N LEU A 317 -15.32 -1.96 25.36
CA LEU A 317 -15.25 -2.40 23.97
C LEU A 317 -16.52 -2.04 23.19
N GLU A 318 -17.69 -2.29 23.78
CA GLU A 318 -18.98 -1.94 23.17
C GLU A 318 -19.11 -0.44 22.97
N LYS A 319 -18.69 0.37 23.94
CA LYS A 319 -18.66 1.84 23.81
C LYS A 319 -17.82 2.28 22.61
N VAL A 320 -16.57 1.80 22.51
CA VAL A 320 -15.68 2.14 21.38
C VAL A 320 -16.28 1.69 20.05
N ARG A 321 -16.89 0.50 20.01
CA ARG A 321 -17.54 -0.03 18.81
C ARG A 321 -18.72 0.84 18.37
N LEU A 322 -19.58 1.27 19.30
CA LEU A 322 -20.71 2.15 19.01
C LEU A 322 -20.24 3.52 18.53
N GLU A 323 -19.24 4.12 19.17
CA GLU A 323 -18.62 5.38 18.75
C GLU A 323 -17.99 5.27 17.34
N PHE A 324 -17.38 4.13 17.03
CA PHE A 324 -16.84 3.86 15.70
C PHE A 324 -17.95 3.76 14.63
N VAL A 325 -19.05 3.07 14.93
CA VAL A 325 -20.21 2.98 14.04
C VAL A 325 -20.88 4.34 13.85
N GLU A 326 -21.02 5.14 14.90
CA GLU A 326 -21.57 6.49 14.82
C GLU A 326 -20.71 7.40 13.93
N ARG A 327 -19.38 7.31 14.03
CA ARG A 327 -18.44 8.12 13.24
C ARG A 327 -18.51 7.86 11.73
N TYR A 328 -18.70 6.61 11.35
CA TYR A 328 -18.64 6.15 9.95
C TYR A 328 -20.01 5.74 9.38
N ASP A 329 -21.11 6.13 10.04
CA ASP A 329 -22.49 5.80 9.68
C ASP A 329 -22.80 4.28 9.81
N PRO A 330 -24.08 3.86 9.82
CA PRO A 330 -24.45 2.45 9.73
C PRO A 330 -23.93 1.75 8.47
N GLU A 331 -23.42 2.48 7.46
CA GLU A 331 -22.77 1.90 6.29
C GLU A 331 -21.56 1.02 6.64
N ILE A 332 -20.86 1.28 7.76
CA ILE A 332 -19.77 0.39 8.23
C ILE A 332 -20.27 -1.04 8.53
N GLN A 333 -21.58 -1.27 8.68
CA GLN A 333 -22.14 -2.62 8.80
C GLN A 333 -21.91 -3.46 7.54
N LEU A 334 -21.66 -2.85 6.37
CA LEU A 334 -21.22 -3.56 5.18
C LEU A 334 -19.88 -4.26 5.42
N ALA A 335 -18.94 -3.62 6.13
CA ALA A 335 -17.67 -4.26 6.52
C ALA A 335 -17.90 -5.50 7.41
N PHE A 336 -18.83 -5.42 8.37
CA PHE A 336 -19.24 -6.55 9.20
C PHE A 336 -19.83 -7.70 8.37
N GLN A 337 -20.58 -7.38 7.32
CA GLN A 337 -21.14 -8.36 6.37
C GLN A 337 -20.11 -8.95 5.40
N GLY A 338 -18.83 -8.55 5.49
CA GLY A 338 -17.79 -8.96 4.55
C GLY A 338 -17.89 -8.26 3.19
N LYS A 339 -18.60 -7.12 3.12
CA LYS A 339 -18.80 -6.31 1.91
C LYS A 339 -17.96 -5.03 1.99
N LEU A 340 -16.65 -5.18 2.21
CA LEU A 340 -15.75 -4.04 2.35
C LEU A 340 -15.65 -3.20 1.07
N ALA A 341 -15.74 -3.83 -0.11
CA ALA A 341 -15.80 -3.13 -1.40
C ALA A 341 -17.06 -2.24 -1.52
N ASP A 342 -18.22 -2.76 -1.13
CA ASP A 342 -19.47 -1.98 -1.12
C ASP A 342 -19.36 -0.78 -0.16
N PHE A 343 -18.67 -0.95 0.97
CA PHE A 343 -18.39 0.15 1.89
C PHE A 343 -17.45 1.18 1.26
N ALA A 344 -16.35 0.75 0.64
CA ALA A 344 -15.39 1.64 -0.03
C ALA A 344 -16.03 2.48 -1.16
N ASP A 345 -17.11 2.01 -1.78
CA ASP A 345 -17.87 2.78 -2.76
C ASP A 345 -18.66 3.95 -2.15
N THR A 346 -18.87 4.00 -0.83
CA THR A 346 -19.57 5.10 -0.18
C THR A 346 -18.61 6.26 0.16
N PRO A 347 -19.09 7.52 0.24
CA PRO A 347 -18.23 8.64 0.65
C PRO A 347 -17.56 8.44 2.01
N LYS A 348 -18.25 7.78 2.95
CA LYS A 348 -17.71 7.47 4.28
C LYS A 348 -16.68 6.35 4.24
N GLY A 349 -16.88 5.33 3.41
CA GLY A 349 -15.89 4.27 3.22
C GLY A 349 -14.62 4.75 2.52
N ARG A 350 -14.73 5.59 1.48
CA ARG A 350 -13.57 6.26 0.88
C ARG A 350 -12.76 7.02 1.93
N LEU A 351 -13.43 7.87 2.71
CA LEU A 351 -12.79 8.63 3.78
C LEU A 351 -12.15 7.70 4.84
N PHE A 352 -12.82 6.61 5.18
CA PHE A 352 -12.30 5.61 6.11
C PHE A 352 -11.01 4.97 5.58
N PHE A 353 -11.00 4.45 4.35
CA PHE A 353 -9.83 3.80 3.79
C PHE A 353 -8.69 4.79 3.51
N ASP A 354 -9.00 6.03 3.14
CA ASP A 354 -8.02 7.11 3.09
C ASP A 354 -7.37 7.35 4.47
N HIS A 355 -8.15 7.27 5.55
CA HIS A 355 -7.63 7.41 6.92
C HIS A 355 -6.82 6.20 7.33
N TYR A 356 -7.29 5.01 6.98
CA TYR A 356 -6.66 3.73 7.24
C TYR A 356 -5.28 3.66 6.59
N ALA A 357 -5.21 3.92 5.28
CA ALA A 357 -3.99 3.87 4.48
C ALA A 357 -2.89 4.80 5.04
N ARG A 358 -3.24 5.95 5.61
CA ARG A 358 -2.27 6.88 6.24
C ARG A 358 -1.55 6.29 7.45
N HIS A 359 -2.14 5.32 8.12
CA HIS A 359 -1.50 4.66 9.26
C HIS A 359 -0.58 3.52 8.81
N PHE A 360 -0.73 3.08 7.55
CA PHE A 360 0.14 2.10 6.90
C PHE A 360 1.28 2.77 6.13
N ASP A 361 1.06 3.96 5.58
CA ASP A 361 2.13 4.76 5.00
C ASP A 361 3.05 5.29 6.10
N CYS A 362 4.24 4.69 6.21
CA CYS A 362 5.26 5.08 7.17
C CYS A 362 6.22 6.15 6.62
N SER A 363 5.90 6.78 5.48
CA SER A 363 6.68 7.89 4.94
C SER A 363 6.25 9.24 5.54
N ASP A 364 7.21 9.95 6.13
CA ASP A 364 7.01 11.31 6.67
C ASP A 364 7.18 12.40 5.59
N SER A 365 7.04 12.05 4.31
CA SER A 365 7.35 12.99 3.22
C SER A 365 6.34 14.13 3.19
N LYS A 366 6.79 15.31 3.64
CA LYS A 366 6.05 16.58 3.51
C LYS A 366 6.32 17.28 2.18
N ASP A 367 7.35 16.84 1.46
CA ASP A 367 7.75 17.43 0.19
C ASP A 367 7.21 16.56 -0.94
N PHE A 368 5.96 16.84 -1.34
CA PHE A 368 5.31 16.20 -2.47
C PHE A 368 4.50 17.21 -3.29
N CYS A 369 4.34 16.90 -4.57
CA CYS A 369 3.46 17.60 -5.50
C CYS A 369 2.09 16.90 -5.55
N SER A 370 1.01 17.66 -5.40
CA SER A 370 -0.33 17.11 -5.65
C SER A 370 -0.66 17.25 -7.13
N ILE A 371 -0.93 16.14 -7.82
CA ILE A 371 -1.40 16.17 -9.21
C ILE A 371 -2.90 15.89 -9.20
N ILE A 372 -3.69 16.87 -9.63
CA ILE A 372 -5.14 16.70 -9.74
C ILE A 372 -5.43 15.89 -11.00
N VAL A 373 -6.18 14.80 -10.90
CA VAL A 373 -6.50 13.94 -12.05
C VAL A 373 -8.00 13.86 -12.24
N ASN A 374 -8.47 13.84 -13.48
CA ASN A 374 -9.89 13.72 -13.81
C ASN A 374 -10.37 12.25 -13.70
N ASP A 375 -10.18 11.65 -12.52
CA ASP A 375 -10.64 10.31 -12.13
C ASP A 375 -10.23 9.14 -13.07
N PHE A 376 -9.30 9.40 -13.99
CA PHE A 376 -8.87 8.48 -15.05
C PHE A 376 -10.04 7.81 -15.78
N HIS A 377 -11.17 8.50 -15.93
CA HIS A 377 -12.28 7.98 -16.72
C HIS A 377 -11.77 7.65 -18.12
N LEU A 378 -11.96 6.39 -18.56
CA LEU A 378 -11.54 5.83 -19.85
C LEU A 378 -12.30 6.47 -21.03
N SER A 379 -12.29 7.79 -21.15
CA SER A 379 -12.55 8.41 -22.43
C SER A 379 -11.27 8.27 -23.26
N ASP A 380 -11.40 8.00 -24.56
CA ASP A 380 -10.32 8.10 -25.55
C ASP A 380 -9.86 9.56 -25.76
N ASP A 381 -9.98 10.39 -24.71
CA ASP A 381 -9.65 11.79 -24.72
C ASP A 381 -8.14 11.95 -24.74
N LEU A 382 -7.63 12.65 -25.76
CA LEU A 382 -6.24 13.08 -25.87
C LEU A 382 -5.75 13.73 -24.56
N SER A 383 -6.62 14.45 -23.86
CA SER A 383 -6.34 15.08 -22.57
C SER A 383 -5.91 14.06 -21.49
N LEU A 384 -6.54 12.88 -21.45
CA LEU A 384 -6.18 11.82 -20.53
C LEU A 384 -4.79 11.27 -20.87
N LYS A 385 -4.51 11.03 -22.16
CA LYS A 385 -3.21 10.55 -22.62
C LYS A 385 -2.08 11.52 -22.19
N TYR A 386 -2.26 12.82 -22.41
CA TYR A 386 -1.26 13.84 -22.01
C TYR A 386 -1.09 13.92 -20.50
N CYS A 387 -2.19 13.88 -19.75
CA CYS A 387 -2.14 13.83 -18.30
C CYS A 387 -1.31 12.63 -17.81
N LEU A 388 -1.51 11.46 -18.42
CA LEU A 388 -0.75 10.25 -18.08
C LEU A 388 0.73 10.36 -18.47
N GLU A 389 1.06 10.93 -19.63
CA GLU A 389 2.43 11.15 -20.08
C GLU A 389 3.17 12.13 -19.15
N LEU A 390 2.54 13.25 -18.79
CA LEU A 390 3.10 14.20 -17.84
C LEU A 390 3.32 13.58 -16.47
N CYS A 391 2.31 12.88 -15.93
CA CYS A 391 2.44 12.16 -14.66
C CYS A 391 3.59 11.15 -14.72
N ALA A 392 3.67 10.35 -15.80
CA ALA A 392 4.75 9.39 -16.05
C ALA A 392 6.13 10.06 -16.06
N GLN A 393 6.25 11.24 -16.67
CA GLN A 393 7.49 11.98 -16.70
C GLN A 393 7.87 12.53 -15.31
N MET A 394 6.92 13.13 -14.59
CA MET A 394 7.15 13.63 -13.22
C MET A 394 7.62 12.50 -12.28
N ILE A 395 7.00 11.32 -12.38
CA ILE A 395 7.42 10.11 -11.68
C ILE A 395 8.87 9.77 -11.98
N SER A 396 9.21 9.75 -13.27
CA SER A 396 10.54 9.37 -13.76
C SER A 396 11.63 10.38 -13.36
N CYS A 397 11.26 11.66 -13.23
CA CYS A 397 12.14 12.72 -12.71
C CYS A 397 12.31 12.67 -11.18
N GLY A 398 11.62 11.76 -10.49
CA GLY A 398 11.77 11.59 -9.05
C GLY A 398 11.07 12.63 -8.20
N VAL A 399 10.11 13.36 -8.77
CA VAL A 399 9.20 14.20 -8.00
C VAL A 399 8.35 13.29 -7.13
N ASN A 400 8.39 13.48 -5.81
CA ASN A 400 7.40 12.86 -4.93
C ASN A 400 6.05 13.47 -5.26
N TYR A 401 5.04 12.67 -5.54
CA TYR A 401 3.75 13.20 -5.91
C TYR A 401 2.61 12.37 -5.34
N ARG A 402 1.42 12.97 -5.36
CA ARG A 402 0.17 12.35 -4.96
C ARG A 402 -0.87 12.66 -6.01
N LEU A 403 -1.46 11.62 -6.60
CA LEU A 403 -2.62 11.75 -7.47
C LEU A 403 -3.84 12.06 -6.62
N ILE A 404 -4.55 13.14 -6.94
CA ILE A 404 -5.78 13.54 -6.25
C ILE A 404 -6.91 13.56 -7.28
N PRO A 405 -7.83 12.60 -7.24
CA PRO A 405 -8.95 12.60 -8.16
C PRO A 405 -9.84 13.82 -7.94
N PHE A 406 -10.26 14.47 -9.03
CA PHE A 406 -11.02 15.72 -8.99
C PHE A 406 -12.34 15.57 -8.20
N ARG A 407 -13.06 14.46 -8.36
CA ARG A 407 -14.29 14.21 -7.57
C ARG A 407 -14.04 14.23 -6.06
N HIS A 408 -12.86 13.80 -5.59
CA HIS A 408 -12.53 13.82 -4.16
C HIS A 408 -12.43 15.27 -3.65
N LEU A 409 -11.95 16.20 -4.47
CA LEU A 409 -11.90 17.62 -4.11
C LEU A 409 -13.29 18.24 -4.00
N ALA A 410 -14.20 17.88 -4.91
CA ALA A 410 -15.59 18.33 -4.87
C ALA A 410 -16.31 17.84 -3.60
N GLU A 411 -15.95 16.66 -3.08
CA GLU A 411 -16.45 16.09 -1.82
C GLU A 411 -15.73 16.65 -0.57
N GLY A 412 -14.80 17.60 -0.73
CA GLY A 412 -13.98 18.13 0.38
C GLY A 412 -12.98 17.13 0.96
N GLN A 413 -12.72 16.03 0.25
CA GLN A 413 -11.70 15.05 0.61
C GLN A 413 -10.33 15.52 0.10
N ASN A 414 -9.28 14.96 0.68
CA ASN A 414 -7.88 15.23 0.28
C ASN A 414 -7.41 16.69 0.36
N LEU A 415 -8.23 17.63 0.84
CA LEU A 415 -7.89 19.06 0.99
C LEU A 415 -6.62 19.28 1.81
N LYS A 416 -6.46 18.52 2.90
CA LYS A 416 -5.26 18.60 3.74
C LYS A 416 -3.97 18.27 2.98
N TYR A 417 -4.04 17.46 1.93
CA TYR A 417 -2.87 17.11 1.12
C TYR A 417 -2.54 18.20 0.13
N LEU A 418 -3.56 18.81 -0.48
CA LEU A 418 -3.35 20.04 -1.27
C LEU A 418 -2.68 21.11 -0.41
N MET A 419 -3.19 21.33 0.81
CA MET A 419 -2.61 22.30 1.75
C MET A 419 -1.20 21.93 2.22
N ALA A 420 -0.86 20.64 2.27
CA ALA A 420 0.46 20.18 2.68
C ALA A 420 1.45 20.08 1.50
N SER A 421 0.96 20.06 0.27
CA SER A 421 1.81 19.90 -0.90
C SER A 421 2.69 21.12 -1.14
N ALA A 422 3.91 20.88 -1.59
CA ALA A 422 4.83 21.94 -1.99
C ALA A 422 4.30 22.69 -3.22
N LYS A 423 3.53 21.99 -4.06
CA LYS A 423 3.04 22.46 -5.35
C LYS A 423 1.84 21.63 -5.81
N ILE A 424 0.92 22.26 -6.53
CA ILE A 424 -0.26 21.61 -7.11
C ILE A 424 -0.16 21.69 -8.64
N THR A 425 -0.29 20.55 -9.30
CA THR A 425 -0.27 20.42 -10.77
C THR A 425 -1.65 20.01 -11.28
N ILE A 426 -2.15 20.73 -12.27
CA ILE A 426 -3.39 20.43 -12.99
C ILE A 426 -3.00 20.08 -14.44
N PRO A 427 -2.97 18.78 -14.79
CA PRO A 427 -2.42 18.29 -16.04
C PRO A 427 -3.45 18.30 -17.20
N PHE A 428 -4.51 19.10 -17.09
CA PHE A 428 -5.58 19.21 -18.08
C PHE A 428 -6.27 20.56 -18.01
N VAL A 429 -6.83 21.01 -19.14
CA VAL A 429 -7.78 22.12 -19.21
C VAL A 429 -9.05 21.66 -19.92
N ASN A 430 -10.17 21.65 -19.20
CA ASN A 430 -11.53 21.47 -19.70
C ASN A 430 -12.48 22.57 -19.18
N GLU A 431 -13.75 22.49 -19.56
CA GLU A 431 -14.83 23.40 -19.14
C GLU A 431 -14.99 23.55 -17.61
N ASN A 432 -14.53 22.58 -16.81
CA ASN A 432 -14.60 22.62 -15.35
C ASN A 432 -13.33 23.19 -14.70
N THR A 433 -12.31 23.56 -15.48
CA THR A 433 -11.01 24.01 -14.94
C THR A 433 -11.14 25.35 -14.24
N GLU A 434 -11.92 26.27 -14.80
CA GLU A 434 -12.21 27.55 -14.16
C GLU A 434 -12.88 27.34 -12.79
N GLU A 435 -13.92 26.50 -12.74
CA GLU A 435 -14.60 26.16 -11.49
C GLU A 435 -13.64 25.53 -10.47
N LEU A 436 -12.72 24.67 -10.92
CA LEU A 436 -11.68 24.08 -10.09
C LEU A 436 -10.72 25.15 -9.55
N ILE A 437 -10.20 26.04 -10.38
CA ILE A 437 -9.29 27.12 -9.94
C ILE A 437 -10.00 28.02 -8.93
N VAL A 438 -11.26 28.37 -9.22
CA VAL A 438 -12.10 29.16 -8.31
C VAL A 438 -12.31 28.43 -6.97
N LEU A 439 -12.57 27.12 -7.00
CA LEU A 439 -12.68 26.29 -5.80
C LEU A 439 -11.36 26.31 -5.01
N LEU A 440 -10.22 26.07 -5.66
CA LEU A 440 -8.89 26.01 -5.03
C LEU A 440 -8.47 27.34 -4.42
N LYS A 441 -8.59 28.46 -5.14
CA LYS A 441 -8.14 29.77 -4.68
C LYS A 441 -9.14 30.45 -3.75
N LYS A 442 -10.43 30.51 -4.14
CA LYS A 442 -11.43 31.31 -3.40
C LYS A 442 -12.04 30.56 -2.23
N LYS A 443 -12.40 29.28 -2.40
CA LYS A 443 -13.10 28.52 -1.35
C LYS A 443 -12.13 27.86 -0.38
N LEU A 444 -10.97 27.43 -0.85
CA LEU A 444 -10.00 26.70 -0.04
C LEU A 444 -8.84 27.57 0.47
N HIS A 445 -8.73 28.81 -0.02
CA HIS A 445 -7.66 29.77 0.34
C HIS A 445 -6.26 29.17 0.21
N LEU A 446 -6.03 28.35 -0.84
CA LEU A 446 -4.73 27.72 -1.08
C LEU A 446 -3.69 28.77 -1.48
N THR A 447 -2.56 28.75 -0.78
CA THR A 447 -1.40 29.64 -1.02
C THR A 447 -0.29 28.94 -1.80
N GLN A 448 -0.46 27.66 -2.11
CA GLN A 448 0.50 26.86 -2.85
C GLN A 448 0.55 27.33 -4.31
N PRO A 449 1.72 27.30 -4.97
CA PRO A 449 1.82 27.54 -6.40
C PRO A 449 0.97 26.52 -7.17
N LEU A 450 0.12 27.03 -8.07
CA LEU A 450 -0.58 26.22 -9.06
C LEU A 450 0.23 26.19 -10.36
N GLU A 451 0.40 25.00 -10.90
CA GLU A 451 0.88 24.82 -12.27
C GLU A 451 -0.18 24.16 -13.13
N ILE A 452 -0.58 24.86 -14.18
CA ILE A 452 -1.66 24.43 -15.07
C ILE A 452 -1.05 24.09 -16.41
N TYR A 453 -1.28 22.87 -16.87
CA TYR A 453 -0.74 22.34 -18.11
C TYR A 453 -1.88 22.28 -19.12
N ALA A 454 -1.84 23.17 -20.12
CA ALA A 454 -2.83 23.25 -21.20
C ALA A 454 -2.24 22.68 -22.49
N ASN A 455 -3.02 21.91 -23.26
CA ASN A 455 -2.63 21.53 -24.62
C ASN A 455 -2.88 22.71 -25.58
N ILE A 456 -1.99 22.97 -26.54
CA ILE A 456 -2.16 23.99 -27.60
C ILE A 456 -3.52 23.88 -28.33
N GLU A 457 -4.05 22.66 -28.47
CA GLU A 457 -5.36 22.43 -29.11
C GLU A 457 -6.56 22.70 -28.19
N GLN A 458 -6.36 22.73 -26.87
CA GLN A 458 -7.38 23.17 -25.91
C GLN A 458 -7.37 24.69 -25.89
N GLU A 459 -8.43 25.30 -26.42
CA GLU A 459 -8.46 26.71 -26.81
C GLU A 459 -7.93 27.69 -25.74
N LEU A 460 -7.11 28.65 -26.19
CA LEU A 460 -6.65 29.83 -25.43
C LEU A 460 -7.80 30.59 -24.75
N THR A 461 -9.03 30.47 -25.26
CA THR A 461 -10.24 31.12 -24.73
C THR A 461 -10.50 30.79 -23.25
N VAL A 462 -10.21 29.55 -22.80
CA VAL A 462 -10.41 29.14 -21.40
C VAL A 462 -9.34 29.75 -20.47
N LEU A 463 -8.14 29.99 -21.00
CA LEU A 463 -7.04 30.60 -20.23
C LEU A 463 -7.24 32.11 -20.10
N ASP A 464 -7.74 32.79 -21.14
CA ASP A 464 -8.07 34.21 -21.11
C ASP A 464 -9.16 34.53 -20.06
N GLU A 465 -10.13 33.62 -19.87
CA GLU A 465 -11.17 33.76 -18.83
C GLU A 465 -10.68 33.40 -17.43
N ALA A 466 -9.69 32.51 -17.31
CA ALA A 466 -9.09 32.10 -16.04
C ALA A 466 -8.00 33.05 -15.53
N GLU A 467 -7.38 33.84 -16.41
CA GLU A 467 -6.29 34.79 -16.13
C GLU A 467 -6.52 35.70 -14.89
N PRO A 468 -7.74 36.23 -14.63
CA PRO A 468 -8.01 37.05 -13.45
C PRO A 468 -7.85 36.32 -12.10
N PHE A 469 -7.81 34.98 -12.12
CA PHE A 469 -7.75 34.13 -10.92
C PHE A 469 -6.37 33.52 -10.66
N ILE A 470 -5.40 33.80 -11.52
CA ILE A 470 -4.04 33.25 -11.47
C ILE A 470 -3.16 34.24 -10.71
N ALA A 471 -2.58 33.79 -9.59
CA ALA A 471 -1.67 34.60 -8.78
C ALA A 471 -0.33 34.81 -9.50
N ALA A 472 0.45 35.82 -9.11
CA ALA A 472 1.73 36.14 -9.75
C ALA A 472 2.76 34.99 -9.68
N GLU A 473 2.63 34.12 -8.68
CA GLU A 473 3.44 32.93 -8.46
C GLU A 473 2.93 31.66 -9.19
N ASP A 474 1.72 31.70 -9.74
CA ASP A 474 1.15 30.58 -10.50
C ASP A 474 1.73 30.58 -11.93
N ARG A 475 1.87 29.39 -12.52
CA ARG A 475 2.43 29.23 -13.86
C ARG A 475 1.47 28.48 -14.76
N ILE A 476 1.13 29.07 -15.90
CA ILE A 476 0.47 28.36 -16.98
C ILE A 476 1.55 27.90 -17.94
N TYR A 477 1.52 26.62 -18.24
CA TYR A 477 2.41 26.00 -19.19
C TYR A 477 1.57 25.48 -20.36
N VAL A 478 1.88 25.96 -21.56
CA VAL A 478 1.24 25.51 -22.80
C VAL A 478 2.13 24.43 -23.42
N PHE A 479 1.60 23.23 -23.58
CA PHE A 479 2.35 22.06 -24.04
C PHE A 479 2.16 21.81 -25.52
N ASP A 480 3.29 21.60 -26.20
CA ASP A 480 3.36 20.97 -27.50
C ASP A 480 3.65 19.46 -27.33
N PRO A 481 2.68 18.59 -27.64
CA PRO A 481 2.83 17.13 -27.61
C PRO A 481 4.05 16.60 -28.37
N GLU A 482 4.42 17.23 -29.49
CA GLU A 482 5.52 16.78 -30.34
C GLU A 482 6.89 17.16 -29.78
N LYS A 483 6.96 18.21 -28.95
CA LYS A 483 8.17 18.52 -28.17
C LYS A 483 8.33 17.55 -27.00
N LEU A 484 7.23 17.17 -26.32
CA LEU A 484 7.29 16.25 -25.18
C LEU A 484 7.79 14.86 -25.57
N LYS A 485 7.37 14.34 -26.74
CA LYS A 485 7.87 13.05 -27.28
C LYS A 485 9.37 13.01 -27.54
N LYS A 486 10.03 14.17 -27.67
CA LYS A 486 11.48 14.28 -27.93
C LYS A 486 12.30 14.41 -26.65
N LEU A 487 11.67 14.73 -25.52
CA LEU A 487 12.33 14.82 -24.22
C LEU A 487 12.61 13.41 -23.71
N LEU A 488 13.89 13.03 -23.69
CA LEU A 488 14.35 11.79 -23.07
C LEU A 488 14.20 11.86 -21.53
N PRO A 489 14.20 10.72 -20.83
CA PRO A 489 14.31 10.73 -19.37
C PRO A 489 15.63 11.41 -18.99
N GLY A 490 15.56 12.63 -18.43
CA GLY A 490 16.72 13.38 -17.92
C GLY A 490 16.99 14.76 -18.54
N GLU A 491 16.24 15.20 -19.55
CA GLU A 491 16.28 16.61 -19.97
C GLU A 491 15.41 17.47 -19.03
N ASP A 492 15.93 18.64 -18.63
CA ASP A 492 15.26 19.56 -17.71
C ASP A 492 14.01 20.16 -18.39
N LEU A 493 12.85 19.62 -18.04
CA LEU A 493 11.52 20.06 -18.49
C LEU A 493 11.32 21.57 -18.33
N LEU A 494 11.94 22.19 -17.31
CA LEU A 494 11.77 23.62 -17.01
C LEU A 494 12.44 24.52 -18.06
N GLY A 495 13.37 24.01 -18.87
CA GLY A 495 14.08 24.79 -19.89
C GLY A 495 13.43 24.82 -21.28
N CYS A 496 12.38 24.02 -21.52
CA CYS A 496 11.73 23.91 -22.83
C CYS A 496 10.35 24.60 -22.92
N ILE A 497 9.95 25.34 -21.87
CA ILE A 497 8.64 25.99 -21.79
C ILE A 497 8.71 27.53 -21.96
N ASP A 498 9.86 28.07 -22.35
CA ASP A 498 9.96 29.47 -22.78
C ASP A 498 10.11 29.54 -24.32
N ASP A 499 8.97 29.74 -24.98
CA ASP A 499 8.72 30.67 -26.11
C ASP A 499 7.28 30.51 -26.64
#